data_AF-A0AAX1ZSC1-F1
#
_entry.id   AF-A0AAX1ZSC1-F1
#
_cell.length_a   1.000
_cell.length_b   1.000
_cell.length_c   1.000
_cell.angle_alpha   90.00
_cell.angle_beta   90.00
_cell.angle_gamma   90.00
#
_symmetry.space_group_name_H-M   'P 1'
#
loop_
_entity.id
_entity.type
_entity.pdbx_description
1 polymer ?
#
loop_
_entity_poly.entity_id
_entity_poly.type
_entity_poly.pdbx_seq_one_letter_code
_entity_poly.pdbx_strand_id
1 'polypeptide(L)'
;MPQCDDCGRSVEKIHKNYKSTKFCHTCYVRVFKKRACSSCGKLARLYKYDNSAICQKCENNRPCIRCQRVDYSIGKITKYGPVCCSCSVYFKEFQACERCGCFSQKLSRISRFSDNLRVCPKCATRDYRTCPSCRRYRLLEEDVKSGQMYCKKCLNSPPHYCLICKLKIPAGRGNYCESCSWHQILERRVGKLANNLVDTHLRKHFKNYIKWLEQRVGSHKAALFTAKHIKFFEETEDLWIEQVPAYTELLGRLRTSGLRKFVLPMQWLTQVHHLQVDIQAKEFCSELDQLNRLKNICLEPTFPAQILQKYFDTLMNRVSDGTTTIRSARLAMKPASALMFLVSNSRFNLPRIWHVKHYLSHHPGQAAELIGFIIFLNRNYDTNLNFSFIKNSNFIKAIKNQKLEKEIIKLSKLTKNRFELLLWVRLCLMYFHKFEITHSKQIELNMINEIEDGLEISFRNEIFWIPKINNFFDISQEST
;
A
#
# COMPACT_ATOMS: atom_id res chain seq x y z
N MET A 1 -10.73 35.08 38.20
CA MET A 1 -10.92 36.41 37.58
C MET A 1 -9.92 36.59 36.44
N PRO A 2 -10.27 37.22 35.31
CA PRO A 2 -9.32 37.46 34.24
C PRO A 2 -8.24 38.47 34.65
N GLN A 3 -6.99 38.23 34.24
CA GLN A 3 -5.84 39.07 34.53
C GLN A 3 -5.51 39.97 33.34
N CYS A 4 -5.11 41.22 33.60
CA CYS A 4 -4.59 42.14 32.59
C CYS A 4 -3.10 41.85 32.34
N ASP A 5 -2.71 41.65 31.07
CA ASP A 5 -1.32 41.31 30.70
C ASP A 5 -0.38 42.53 30.76
N ASP A 6 -0.92 43.75 30.77
CA ASP A 6 -0.13 45.00 30.81
C ASP A 6 0.17 45.50 32.24
N CYS A 7 -0.71 45.22 33.21
CA CYS A 7 -0.52 45.66 34.60
C CYS A 7 -0.54 44.54 35.63
N GLY A 8 -0.75 43.29 35.21
CA GLY A 8 -0.78 42.12 36.07
C GLY A 8 -1.98 42.03 37.02
N ARG A 9 -2.86 43.04 37.08
CA ARG A 9 -4.00 43.05 38.01
C ARG A 9 -5.11 42.11 37.57
N SER A 10 -5.68 41.38 38.53
CA SER A 10 -6.96 40.67 38.38
C SER A 10 -8.09 41.69 38.29
N VAL A 11 -8.91 41.60 37.25
CA VAL A 11 -10.04 42.51 36.99
C VAL A 11 -11.31 41.73 36.73
N GLU A 12 -12.47 42.35 36.93
CA GLU A 12 -13.77 41.71 36.65
C GLU A 12 -13.97 41.43 35.15
N LYS A 13 -13.56 42.38 34.30
CA LYS A 13 -13.76 42.30 32.85
C LYS A 13 -12.57 42.86 32.07
N ILE A 14 -12.15 42.12 31.05
CA ILE A 14 -11.17 42.61 30.06
C ILE A 14 -11.88 43.53 29.07
N HIS A 15 -11.33 44.73 28.87
CA HIS A 15 -11.91 45.72 27.97
C HIS A 15 -11.52 45.47 26.50
N LYS A 16 -10.26 45.07 26.25
CA LYS A 16 -9.77 44.79 24.88
C LYS A 16 -8.83 43.59 24.87
N ASN A 17 -8.97 42.74 23.86
CA ASN A 17 -7.97 41.75 23.50
C ASN A 17 -7.32 42.17 22.17
N TYR A 18 -5.99 42.27 22.13
CA TYR A 18 -5.22 42.64 20.95
C TYR A 18 -4.08 41.64 20.75
N LYS A 19 -4.05 40.92 19.61
CA LYS A 19 -3.02 39.89 19.31
C LYS A 19 -2.77 38.90 20.47
N SER A 20 -3.83 38.48 21.15
CA SER A 20 -3.83 37.58 22.33
C SER A 20 -3.42 38.20 23.67
N THR A 21 -3.09 39.49 23.73
CA THR A 21 -2.87 40.21 25.00
C THR A 21 -4.14 40.91 25.49
N LYS A 22 -4.43 40.78 26.77
CA LYS A 22 -5.65 41.25 27.45
C LYS A 22 -5.36 42.55 28.19
N PHE A 23 -6.18 43.56 27.94
CA PHE A 23 -6.07 44.87 28.58
C PHE A 23 -7.32 45.18 29.40
N CYS A 24 -7.13 45.57 30.66
CA CYS A 24 -8.19 46.20 31.45
C CYS A 24 -8.53 47.58 30.90
N HIS A 25 -9.64 48.17 31.35
CA HIS A 25 -10.09 49.49 30.88
C HIS A 25 -9.02 50.58 31.04
N THR A 26 -8.39 50.67 32.22
CA THR A 26 -7.33 51.66 32.50
C THR A 26 -6.13 51.51 31.57
N CYS A 27 -5.66 50.28 31.38
CA CYS A 27 -4.54 50.01 30.47
C CYS A 27 -4.94 50.32 29.02
N TYR A 28 -6.13 49.93 28.59
CA TYR A 28 -6.64 50.25 27.26
C TYR A 28 -6.62 51.76 26.97
N VAL A 29 -7.14 52.60 27.87
CA VAL A 29 -7.13 54.06 27.69
C VAL A 29 -5.70 54.63 27.66
N ARG A 30 -4.80 54.04 28.45
CA ARG A 30 -3.38 54.42 28.52
C ARG A 30 -2.61 54.08 27.24
N VAL A 31 -2.75 52.87 26.72
CA VAL A 31 -1.89 52.33 25.65
C VAL A 31 -2.55 52.30 24.26
N PHE A 32 -3.86 52.52 24.15
CA PHE A 32 -4.55 52.66 22.85
C PHE A 32 -4.93 54.13 22.59
N LYS A 33 -4.19 54.78 21.68
CA LYS A 33 -4.33 56.20 21.35
C LYS A 33 -5.02 56.39 20.00
N LYS A 34 -5.81 57.47 19.85
CA LYS A 34 -6.45 57.80 18.58
C LYS A 34 -5.36 58.17 17.56
N ARG A 35 -5.26 57.39 16.47
CA ARG A 35 -4.30 57.57 15.36
C ARG A 35 -4.99 57.17 14.05
N ALA A 36 -4.48 57.65 12.92
CA ALA A 36 -4.94 57.20 11.60
C ALA A 36 -4.53 55.74 11.36
N CYS A 37 -5.45 54.92 10.86
CA CYS A 37 -5.16 53.54 10.47
C CYS A 37 -4.25 53.50 9.24
N SER A 38 -3.14 52.75 9.30
CA SER A 38 -2.19 52.61 8.19
C SER A 38 -2.79 51.94 6.95
N SER A 39 -3.90 51.21 7.07
CA SER A 39 -4.57 50.54 5.94
C SER A 39 -5.71 51.34 5.32
N CYS A 40 -6.45 52.16 6.08
CA CYS A 40 -7.64 52.85 5.56
C CYS A 40 -7.72 54.33 5.88
N GLY A 41 -6.70 54.91 6.53
CA GLY A 41 -6.62 56.33 6.89
C GLY A 41 -7.58 56.79 8.00
N LYS A 42 -8.63 56.03 8.31
CA LYS A 42 -9.63 56.42 9.32
C LYS A 42 -9.06 56.45 10.74
N LEU A 43 -9.50 57.43 11.54
CA LEU A 43 -9.12 57.56 12.95
C LEU A 43 -9.68 56.41 13.79
N ALA A 44 -8.80 55.70 14.49
CA ALA A 44 -9.14 54.62 15.41
C ALA A 44 -8.22 54.63 16.64
N ARG A 45 -8.65 54.03 17.76
CA ARG A 45 -7.78 53.79 18.92
C ARG A 45 -6.85 52.62 18.62
N LEU A 46 -5.58 52.89 18.38
CA LEU A 46 -4.55 51.93 17.98
C LEU A 46 -3.51 51.76 19.08
N TYR A 47 -2.92 50.57 19.18
CA TYR A 47 -1.91 50.27 20.18
C TYR A 47 -0.65 51.10 19.94
N LYS A 48 -0.28 51.96 20.90
CA LYS A 48 0.75 52.98 20.68
C LYS A 48 2.14 52.42 20.40
N TYR A 49 2.42 51.20 20.88
CA TYR A 49 3.71 50.53 20.72
C TYR A 49 3.78 49.66 19.45
N ASP A 50 2.69 49.53 18.69
CA ASP A 50 2.68 48.82 17.41
C ASP A 50 2.40 49.81 16.27
N ASN A 51 3.46 50.23 15.59
CA ASN A 51 3.37 51.15 14.45
C ASN A 51 2.67 50.53 13.23
N SER A 52 2.53 49.20 13.19
CA SER A 52 1.79 48.47 12.15
C SER A 52 0.31 48.25 12.51
N ALA A 53 -0.15 48.75 13.66
CA ALA A 53 -1.51 48.53 14.11
C ALA A 53 -2.53 49.13 13.13
N ILE A 54 -3.46 48.29 12.69
CA ILE A 54 -4.59 48.69 11.85
C ILE A 54 -5.89 48.69 12.68
N CYS A 55 -6.90 49.41 12.18
CA CYS A 55 -8.21 49.42 12.81
C CYS A 55 -8.87 48.04 12.74
N GLN A 56 -9.77 47.76 13.69
CA GLN A 56 -10.45 46.47 13.78
C GLN A 56 -11.20 46.10 12.50
N LYS A 57 -11.75 47.08 11.77
CA LYS A 57 -12.42 46.83 10.49
C LYS A 57 -11.45 46.30 9.42
N CYS A 58 -10.26 46.88 9.32
CA CYS A 58 -9.23 46.41 8.40
C CYS A 58 -8.69 45.04 8.81
N GLU A 59 -8.50 44.80 10.11
CA GLU A 59 -8.06 43.49 10.62
C GLU A 59 -9.06 42.40 10.27
N ASN A 60 -10.35 42.70 10.43
CA ASN A 60 -11.47 41.80 10.15
C ASN A 60 -11.64 41.48 8.65
N ASN A 61 -11.29 42.41 7.77
CA ASN A 61 -11.41 42.27 6.31
C ASN A 61 -10.24 41.51 5.67
N ARG A 62 -9.22 41.11 6.44
CA ARG A 62 -8.13 40.31 5.91
C ARG A 62 -8.63 38.92 5.50
N PRO A 63 -8.06 38.30 4.46
CA PRO A 63 -8.36 36.92 4.09
C PRO A 63 -8.16 35.97 5.28
N CYS A 64 -9.01 34.95 5.40
CA CYS A 64 -8.85 33.95 6.44
C CYS A 64 -7.48 33.27 6.31
N ILE A 65 -6.64 33.32 7.34
CA ILE A 65 -5.24 32.85 7.26
C ILE A 65 -5.08 31.37 6.84
N ARG A 66 -6.12 30.53 7.00
CA ARG A 66 -6.10 29.12 6.60
C ARG A 66 -6.65 28.85 5.20
N CYS A 67 -7.78 29.44 4.82
CA CYS A 67 -8.46 29.12 3.56
C CYS A 67 -8.50 30.28 2.56
N GLN A 68 -7.91 31.43 2.91
CA GLN A 68 -7.78 32.63 2.09
C GLN A 68 -9.09 33.24 1.58
N ARG A 69 -10.25 32.80 2.07
CA ARG A 69 -11.55 33.42 1.76
C ARG A 69 -11.59 34.84 2.32
N VAL A 70 -12.17 35.78 1.58
CA VAL A 70 -12.23 37.22 1.94
C VAL A 70 -13.60 37.61 2.52
N ASP A 71 -14.69 37.00 2.06
CA ASP A 71 -16.03 37.20 2.62
C ASP A 71 -16.43 36.05 3.56
N TYR A 72 -16.40 36.31 4.86
CA TYR A 72 -16.74 35.30 5.86
C TYR A 72 -17.10 35.90 7.23
N SER A 73 -17.86 35.14 8.01
CA SER A 73 -18.05 35.43 9.43
C SER A 73 -16.83 35.03 10.24
N ILE A 74 -16.34 35.98 11.06
CA ILE A 74 -15.13 35.81 11.86
C ILE A 74 -15.39 34.81 12.98
N GLY A 75 -14.59 33.74 13.02
CA GLY A 75 -14.65 32.74 14.07
C GLY A 75 -13.61 32.95 15.17
N LYS A 76 -12.40 33.41 14.82
CA LYS A 76 -11.30 33.67 15.77
C LYS A 76 -10.34 34.69 15.17
N ILE A 77 -9.77 35.58 15.99
CA ILE A 77 -8.64 36.43 15.61
C ILE A 77 -7.39 35.87 16.29
N THR A 78 -6.36 35.55 15.50
CA THR A 78 -5.07 35.06 15.99
C THR A 78 -4.02 36.15 15.89
N LYS A 79 -2.82 35.92 16.43
CA LYS A 79 -1.66 36.82 16.26
C LYS A 79 -1.33 37.09 14.78
N TYR A 80 -1.59 36.10 13.92
CA TYR A 80 -1.27 36.16 12.48
C TYR A 80 -2.42 36.68 11.62
N GLY A 81 -3.61 36.91 12.20
CA GLY A 81 -4.77 37.43 11.49
C GLY A 81 -6.08 36.67 11.77
N PRO A 82 -7.16 37.08 11.10
CA PRO A 82 -8.50 36.51 11.29
C PRO A 82 -8.65 35.11 10.66
N VAL A 83 -9.54 34.33 11.25
CA VAL A 83 -9.92 32.98 10.83
C VAL A 83 -11.44 32.89 10.71
N CYS A 84 -11.95 32.35 9.61
CA CYS A 84 -13.38 32.15 9.42
C CYS A 84 -13.97 31.10 10.38
N CYS A 85 -15.29 31.16 10.64
CA CYS A 85 -16.00 30.21 11.49
C CYS A 85 -15.72 28.73 11.13
N SER A 86 -15.63 28.40 9.84
CA SER A 86 -15.34 27.03 9.40
C SER A 86 -13.89 26.60 9.70
N CYS A 87 -12.95 27.55 9.69
CA CYS A 87 -11.52 27.27 9.94
C CYS A 87 -11.12 27.40 11.40
N SER A 88 -11.88 28.12 12.24
CA SER A 88 -11.53 28.39 13.63
C SER A 88 -11.33 27.11 14.46
N VAL A 89 -12.02 26.03 14.07
CA VAL A 89 -11.91 24.70 14.67
C VAL A 89 -10.50 24.13 14.63
N TYR A 90 -9.71 24.45 13.60
CA TYR A 90 -8.32 23.97 13.46
C TYR A 90 -7.31 24.75 14.33
N PHE A 91 -7.76 25.85 14.94
CA PHE A 91 -6.98 26.69 15.86
C PHE A 91 -7.41 26.50 17.32
N LYS A 92 -8.15 25.42 17.61
CA LYS A 92 -8.48 24.99 18.96
C LYS A 92 -7.42 23.99 19.45
N GLU A 93 -7.21 23.94 20.74
CA GLU A 93 -6.33 22.93 21.35
C GLU A 93 -6.97 21.54 21.23
N PHE A 94 -6.12 20.52 21.16
CA PHE A 94 -6.57 19.13 21.22
C PHE A 94 -7.04 18.82 22.63
N GLN A 95 -8.25 18.30 22.74
CA GLN A 95 -8.83 17.88 24.02
C GLN A 95 -9.36 16.46 23.89
N ALA A 96 -9.31 15.69 24.98
CA ALA A 96 -9.85 14.35 25.01
C ALA A 96 -11.38 14.40 24.90
N CYS A 97 -11.94 13.51 24.09
CA CYS A 97 -13.38 13.30 24.04
C CYS A 97 -13.85 12.67 25.36
N GLU A 98 -14.87 13.26 25.97
CA GLU A 98 -15.42 12.80 27.26
C GLU A 98 -16.09 11.42 27.18
N ARG A 99 -16.28 10.87 25.97
CA ARG A 99 -16.88 9.54 25.74
C ARG A 99 -15.91 8.45 25.27
N CYS A 100 -14.99 8.75 24.36
CA CYS A 100 -14.03 7.76 23.81
C CYS A 100 -12.60 7.93 24.35
N GLY A 101 -12.29 9.02 25.06
CA GLY A 101 -10.93 9.43 25.40
C GLY A 101 -10.09 9.94 24.21
N CYS A 102 -10.57 9.76 22.97
CA CYS A 102 -9.81 10.11 21.78
C CYS A 102 -9.64 11.63 21.58
N PHE A 103 -8.41 12.08 21.34
CA PHE A 103 -8.06 13.49 21.19
C PHE A 103 -8.67 14.11 19.92
N SER A 104 -9.31 15.28 20.06
CA SER A 104 -9.90 16.00 18.94
C SER A 104 -9.93 17.51 19.18
N GLN A 105 -9.77 18.30 18.12
CA GLN A 105 -10.06 19.74 18.11
C GLN A 105 -11.54 20.05 17.83
N LYS A 106 -12.31 19.03 17.41
CA LYS A 106 -13.69 19.16 16.91
C LYS A 106 -14.72 18.66 17.92
N LEU A 107 -14.51 18.94 19.20
CA LEU A 107 -15.44 18.53 20.25
C LEU A 107 -16.73 19.35 20.23
N SER A 108 -17.87 18.68 20.28
CA SER A 108 -19.21 19.28 20.30
C SER A 108 -20.10 18.63 21.35
N ARG A 109 -21.04 19.38 21.91
CA ARG A 109 -22.12 18.84 22.75
C ARG A 109 -23.31 18.49 21.90
N ILE A 110 -23.93 17.35 22.19
CA ILE A 110 -25.01 16.79 21.38
C ILE A 110 -26.26 16.67 22.26
N SER A 111 -27.22 17.57 22.06
CA SER A 111 -28.44 17.66 22.88
C SER A 111 -29.23 16.35 22.92
N ARG A 112 -29.35 15.67 21.78
CA ARG A 112 -30.12 14.41 21.64
C ARG A 112 -29.56 13.21 22.44
N PHE A 113 -28.38 13.30 23.04
CA PHE A 113 -27.86 12.24 23.92
C PHE A 113 -28.13 12.50 25.40
N SER A 114 -28.66 13.67 25.77
CA SER A 114 -29.04 14.05 27.14
C SER A 114 -27.96 13.90 28.22
N ASP A 115 -26.70 13.72 27.86
CA ASP A 115 -25.57 13.53 28.78
C ASP A 115 -24.64 14.74 28.85
N ASN A 116 -24.89 15.76 28.02
CA ASN A 116 -24.14 17.02 27.95
C ASN A 116 -22.62 16.88 27.71
N LEU A 117 -22.17 15.70 27.27
CA LEU A 117 -20.76 15.40 27.07
C LEU A 117 -20.20 16.10 25.81
N ARG A 118 -18.96 16.58 25.90
CA ARG A 118 -18.17 17.07 24.76
C ARG A 118 -17.55 15.90 24.03
N VAL A 119 -18.14 15.58 22.89
CA VAL A 119 -17.78 14.39 22.12
C VAL A 119 -17.09 14.72 20.80
N CYS A 120 -16.19 13.83 20.36
CA CYS A 120 -15.56 13.91 19.05
C CYS A 120 -16.56 13.65 17.91
N PRO A 121 -16.22 13.99 16.64
CA PRO A 121 -17.13 13.78 15.51
C PRO A 121 -17.63 12.34 15.35
N LYS A 122 -16.81 11.33 15.65
CA LYS A 122 -17.20 9.92 15.59
C LYS A 122 -18.28 9.59 16.63
N CYS A 123 -18.06 9.98 17.88
CA CYS A 123 -19.05 9.81 18.95
C CYS A 123 -20.30 10.67 18.73
N ALA A 124 -20.15 11.83 18.10
CA ALA A 124 -21.23 12.73 17.75
C ALA A 124 -22.14 12.20 16.64
N THR A 125 -21.74 11.17 15.90
CA THR A 125 -22.55 10.54 14.83
C THR A 125 -22.76 9.05 15.08
N ARG A 126 -22.62 8.56 16.32
CA ARG A 126 -22.70 7.12 16.63
C ARG A 126 -24.04 6.48 16.28
N ASP A 127 -25.09 7.28 16.27
CA ASP A 127 -26.49 6.93 16.03
C ASP A 127 -26.89 7.13 14.55
N TYR A 128 -25.96 7.57 13.70
CA TYR A 128 -26.22 7.75 12.29
C TYR A 128 -26.23 6.40 11.58
N ARG A 129 -27.04 6.31 10.54
CA ARG A 129 -27.16 5.13 9.67
C ARG A 129 -27.20 5.58 8.21
N THR A 130 -26.98 4.65 7.30
CA THR A 130 -27.09 4.92 5.86
C THR A 130 -28.56 4.94 5.46
N CYS A 131 -29.05 6.09 4.99
CA CYS A 131 -30.43 6.21 4.53
C CYS A 131 -30.66 5.28 3.32
N PRO A 132 -31.69 4.41 3.31
CA PRO A 132 -31.94 3.47 2.21
C PRO A 132 -32.28 4.18 0.90
N SER A 133 -32.98 5.33 0.97
CA SER A 133 -33.35 6.13 -0.20
C SER A 133 -32.14 6.86 -0.81
N CYS A 134 -31.51 7.79 -0.08
CA CYS A 134 -30.44 8.61 -0.65
C CYS A 134 -29.02 8.04 -0.50
N ARG A 135 -28.83 6.94 0.25
CA ARG A 135 -27.55 6.30 0.57
C ARG A 135 -26.52 7.19 1.29
N ARG A 136 -26.97 8.28 1.93
CA ARG A 136 -26.10 9.15 2.76
C ARG A 136 -26.13 8.71 4.21
N TYR A 137 -24.96 8.70 4.86
CA TYR A 137 -24.80 8.42 6.29
C TYR A 137 -25.23 9.63 7.12
N ARG A 138 -26.39 9.53 7.79
CA ARG A 138 -27.07 10.63 8.50
C ARG A 138 -27.90 10.09 9.66
N LEU A 139 -28.39 11.00 10.52
CA LEU A 139 -29.46 10.67 11.45
C LEU A 139 -30.72 10.27 10.66
N LEU A 140 -31.36 9.17 11.05
CA LEU A 140 -32.59 8.69 10.43
C LEU A 140 -33.76 8.85 11.40
N GLU A 141 -34.94 9.11 10.85
CA GLU A 141 -36.23 9.24 11.52
C GLU A 141 -37.14 8.15 10.94
N GLU A 142 -38.06 7.63 11.76
CA GLU A 142 -39.01 6.60 11.36
C GLU A 142 -40.16 7.23 10.56
N ASP A 143 -40.51 6.62 9.43
CA ASP A 143 -41.69 6.99 8.68
C ASP A 143 -42.95 6.47 9.36
N VAL A 144 -43.87 7.38 9.71
CA VAL A 144 -45.10 7.08 10.46
C VAL A 144 -46.00 6.08 9.73
N LYS A 145 -45.91 6.00 8.39
CA LYS A 145 -46.76 5.11 7.58
C LYS A 145 -46.15 3.74 7.35
N SER A 146 -44.85 3.67 7.05
CA SER A 146 -44.18 2.43 6.66
C SER A 146 -43.32 1.79 7.74
N GLY A 147 -43.06 2.50 8.86
CA GLY A 147 -42.11 2.06 9.90
C GLY A 147 -40.65 2.04 9.42
N GLN A 148 -40.37 2.51 8.21
CA GLN A 148 -39.02 2.49 7.64
C GLN A 148 -38.22 3.73 8.02
N MET A 149 -36.91 3.56 8.20
CA MET A 149 -36.02 4.63 8.64
C MET A 149 -35.43 5.41 7.46
N TYR A 150 -35.70 6.71 7.37
CA TYR A 150 -35.15 7.60 6.34
C TYR A 150 -34.49 8.84 6.94
N CYS A 151 -33.61 9.51 6.19
CA CYS A 151 -33.14 10.82 6.64
C CYS A 151 -34.26 11.84 6.51
N LYS A 152 -34.32 12.83 7.41
CA LYS A 152 -35.34 13.90 7.43
C LYS A 152 -35.68 14.51 6.06
N LYS A 153 -34.66 14.71 5.20
CA LYS A 153 -34.87 15.24 3.84
C LYS A 153 -35.62 14.28 2.92
N CYS A 154 -35.32 12.99 2.99
CA CYS A 154 -36.03 11.99 2.20
C CYS A 154 -37.46 11.76 2.71
N LEU A 155 -37.70 12.00 4.00
CA LEU A 155 -39.02 11.87 4.62
C LEU A 155 -39.93 13.06 4.24
N ASN A 156 -39.41 14.28 4.35
CA ASN A 156 -40.23 15.51 4.30
C ASN A 156 -40.28 16.16 2.92
N SER A 157 -39.59 15.63 1.92
CA SER A 157 -39.49 16.29 0.61
C SER A 157 -39.59 15.29 -0.52
N PRO A 158 -40.33 15.62 -1.60
CA PRO A 158 -40.52 14.73 -2.72
C PRO A 158 -39.19 14.55 -3.50
N PRO A 159 -38.99 13.40 -4.16
CA PRO A 159 -37.88 13.23 -5.10
C PRO A 159 -37.93 14.31 -6.21
N HIS A 160 -36.76 14.78 -6.63
CA HIS A 160 -36.60 15.80 -7.68
C HIS A 160 -35.73 15.26 -8.82
N TYR A 161 -35.53 16.05 -9.88
CA TYR A 161 -34.75 15.62 -11.04
C TYR A 161 -33.31 16.14 -10.99
N CYS A 162 -32.35 15.31 -11.42
CA CYS A 162 -30.97 15.72 -11.64
C CYS A 162 -30.92 16.85 -12.68
N LEU A 163 -30.21 17.94 -12.40
CA LEU A 163 -30.15 19.07 -13.33
C LEU A 163 -29.50 18.74 -14.68
N ILE A 164 -28.61 17.74 -14.72
CA ILE A 164 -27.88 17.31 -15.93
C ILE A 164 -28.64 16.23 -16.68
N CYS A 165 -28.73 15.02 -16.12
CA CYS A 165 -29.29 13.86 -16.84
C CYS A 165 -30.81 13.70 -16.70
N LYS A 166 -31.48 14.60 -15.97
CA LYS A 166 -32.92 14.57 -15.70
C LYS A 166 -33.44 13.28 -15.05
N LEU A 167 -32.58 12.41 -14.53
CA LEU A 167 -33.01 11.24 -13.74
C LEU A 167 -33.62 11.69 -12.41
N LYS A 168 -34.70 11.01 -12.01
CA LYS A 168 -35.34 11.20 -10.70
C LYS A 168 -34.39 10.77 -9.59
N ILE A 169 -34.18 11.62 -8.60
CA ILE A 169 -33.28 11.40 -7.46
C ILE A 169 -33.98 11.70 -6.13
N PRO A 170 -33.60 10.99 -5.05
CA PRO A 170 -34.11 11.26 -3.71
C PRO A 170 -33.82 12.68 -3.23
N ALA A 171 -34.76 13.29 -2.50
CA ALA A 171 -34.60 14.63 -1.91
C ALA A 171 -33.39 14.76 -0.96
N GLY A 172 -32.92 13.66 -0.38
CA GLY A 172 -31.70 13.64 0.43
C GLY A 172 -30.41 13.93 -0.35
N ARG A 173 -30.44 13.82 -1.68
CA ARG A 173 -29.35 14.19 -2.61
C ARG A 173 -29.38 15.70 -2.89
N GLY A 174 -28.26 16.23 -3.40
CA GLY A 174 -28.23 17.62 -3.90
C GLY A 174 -28.89 17.73 -5.28
N ASN A 175 -28.48 18.73 -6.05
CA ASN A 175 -29.05 18.99 -7.39
C ASN A 175 -28.64 17.97 -8.48
N TYR A 176 -27.71 17.07 -8.15
CA TYR A 176 -27.15 16.12 -9.10
C TYR A 176 -27.27 14.69 -8.58
N CYS A 177 -27.50 13.75 -9.50
CA CYS A 177 -27.40 12.32 -9.21
C CYS A 177 -25.94 11.92 -8.92
N GLU A 178 -25.74 10.69 -8.46
CA GLU A 178 -24.42 10.20 -8.08
C GLU A 178 -23.42 10.22 -9.24
N SER A 179 -23.81 9.69 -10.40
CA SER A 179 -22.95 9.63 -11.58
C SER A 179 -22.55 11.04 -12.05
N CYS A 180 -23.51 11.95 -12.24
CA CYS A 180 -23.22 13.33 -12.64
C CYS A 180 -22.36 14.08 -11.62
N SER A 181 -22.59 13.86 -10.31
CA SER A 181 -21.75 14.46 -9.28
C SER A 181 -20.31 13.96 -9.35
N TRP A 182 -20.09 12.67 -9.62
CA TRP A 182 -18.75 12.10 -9.76
C TRP A 182 -18.08 12.50 -11.06
N HIS A 183 -18.83 12.60 -12.16
CA HIS A 183 -18.35 13.11 -13.44
C HIS A 183 -17.79 14.53 -13.30
N GLN A 184 -18.53 15.45 -12.66
CA GLN A 184 -18.02 16.81 -12.39
C GLN A 184 -16.80 16.84 -11.47
N ILE A 185 -16.68 15.90 -10.54
CA ILE A 185 -15.48 15.78 -9.69
C ILE A 185 -14.29 15.30 -10.53
N LEU A 186 -14.52 14.33 -11.41
CA LEU A 186 -13.53 13.80 -12.34
C LEU A 186 -13.03 14.92 -13.26
N GLU A 187 -13.92 15.62 -13.95
CA GLU A 187 -13.55 16.72 -14.87
C GLU A 187 -12.71 17.79 -14.19
N ARG A 188 -13.11 18.26 -13.01
CA ARG A 188 -12.33 19.25 -12.25
C ARG A 188 -10.94 18.72 -11.88
N ARG A 189 -10.84 17.46 -11.49
CA ARG A 189 -9.56 16.82 -11.14
C ARG A 189 -8.67 16.68 -12.38
N VAL A 190 -9.23 16.25 -13.50
CA VAL A 190 -8.52 16.12 -14.78
C VAL A 190 -8.06 17.48 -15.26
N GLY A 191 -8.89 18.51 -15.21
CA GLY A 191 -8.52 19.87 -15.57
C GLY A 191 -7.31 20.36 -14.76
N LYS A 192 -7.32 20.14 -13.44
CA LYS A 192 -6.18 20.49 -12.58
C LYS A 192 -4.91 19.73 -12.95
N LEU A 193 -5.00 18.41 -13.14
CA LEU A 193 -3.82 17.56 -13.41
C LEU A 193 -3.27 17.77 -14.82
N ALA A 194 -4.14 17.90 -15.83
CA ALA A 194 -3.72 18.14 -17.20
C ALA A 194 -2.98 19.49 -17.34
N ASN A 195 -3.36 20.50 -16.56
CA ASN A 195 -2.66 21.79 -16.58
C ASN A 195 -1.21 21.70 -16.07
N ASN A 196 -0.85 20.65 -15.33
CA ASN A 196 0.52 20.44 -14.85
C ASN A 196 1.43 19.77 -15.88
N LEU A 197 0.86 19.05 -16.85
CA LEU A 197 1.63 18.45 -17.95
C LEU A 197 2.10 19.57 -18.88
N VAL A 198 3.35 19.56 -19.36
CA VAL A 198 3.86 20.68 -20.18
C VAL A 198 3.34 20.56 -21.61
N ASP A 199 3.44 19.36 -22.17
CA ASP A 199 3.14 19.11 -23.58
C ASP A 199 1.63 19.07 -23.90
N THR A 200 1.25 19.67 -25.03
CA THR A 200 -0.15 19.77 -25.47
C THR A 200 -0.72 18.46 -26.02
N HIS A 201 0.09 17.64 -26.69
CA HIS A 201 -0.31 16.34 -27.22
C HIS A 201 -0.54 15.35 -26.06
N LEU A 202 0.38 15.30 -25.11
CA LEU A 202 0.28 14.52 -23.89
C LEU A 202 -0.98 14.88 -23.09
N ARG A 203 -1.28 16.18 -22.94
CA ARG A 203 -2.54 16.64 -22.31
C ARG A 203 -3.78 16.06 -23.03
N LYS A 204 -3.76 16.01 -24.36
CA LYS A 204 -4.85 15.46 -25.16
C LYS A 204 -4.96 13.95 -24.98
N HIS A 205 -3.85 13.22 -25.04
CA HIS A 205 -3.82 11.77 -24.79
C HIS A 205 -4.31 11.43 -23.38
N PHE A 206 -3.86 12.17 -22.37
CA PHE A 206 -4.33 11.98 -20.99
C PHE A 206 -5.84 12.22 -20.86
N LYS A 207 -6.38 13.29 -21.44
CA LYS A 207 -7.83 13.55 -21.43
C LYS A 207 -8.62 12.45 -22.16
N ASN A 208 -8.13 11.98 -23.30
CA ASN A 208 -8.75 10.89 -24.05
C ASN A 208 -8.73 9.57 -23.26
N TYR A 209 -7.60 9.27 -22.61
CA TYR A 209 -7.48 8.14 -21.70
C TYR A 209 -8.51 8.20 -20.57
N ILE A 210 -8.69 9.37 -19.93
CA ILE A 210 -9.65 9.50 -18.82
C ILE A 210 -11.09 9.35 -19.31
N LYS A 211 -11.44 9.86 -20.49
CA LYS A 211 -12.77 9.63 -21.08
C LYS A 211 -13.03 8.14 -21.31
N TRP A 212 -12.07 7.42 -21.88
CA TRP A 212 -12.15 5.97 -22.05
C TRP A 212 -12.25 5.24 -20.70
N LEU A 213 -11.46 5.67 -19.70
CA LEU A 213 -11.47 5.08 -18.37
C LEU A 213 -12.83 5.27 -17.68
N GLU A 214 -13.41 6.47 -17.79
CA GLU A 214 -14.74 6.76 -17.26
C GLU A 214 -15.82 5.86 -17.87
N GLN A 215 -15.81 5.67 -19.19
CA GLN A 215 -16.73 4.75 -19.86
C GLN A 215 -16.56 3.31 -19.38
N ARG A 216 -15.32 2.88 -19.11
CA ARG A 216 -15.01 1.50 -18.70
C ARG A 216 -15.36 1.18 -17.24
N VAL A 217 -15.02 2.07 -16.30
CA VAL A 217 -15.14 1.78 -14.85
C VAL A 217 -16.13 2.69 -14.10
N GLY A 218 -16.71 3.67 -14.79
CA GLY A 218 -17.57 4.70 -14.21
C GLY A 218 -16.80 5.85 -13.56
N SER A 219 -17.45 7.02 -13.50
CA SER A 219 -16.85 8.30 -13.06
C SER A 219 -16.22 8.22 -11.67
N HIS A 220 -16.85 7.51 -10.73
CA HIS A 220 -16.34 7.38 -9.37
C HIS A 220 -14.98 6.69 -9.32
N LYS A 221 -14.87 5.49 -9.93
CA LYS A 221 -13.60 4.73 -9.96
C LYS A 221 -12.55 5.46 -10.78
N ALA A 222 -12.94 6.02 -11.94
CA ALA A 222 -12.05 6.83 -12.77
C ALA A 222 -11.44 8.00 -11.98
N ALA A 223 -12.25 8.71 -11.18
CA ALA A 223 -11.77 9.82 -10.36
C ALA A 223 -10.72 9.35 -9.34
N LEU A 224 -10.94 8.21 -8.68
CA LEU A 224 -9.99 7.63 -7.73
C LEU A 224 -8.67 7.23 -8.40
N PHE A 225 -8.74 6.64 -9.60
CA PHE A 225 -7.55 6.21 -10.34
C PHE A 225 -6.75 7.35 -10.95
N THR A 226 -7.40 8.47 -11.30
CA THR A 226 -6.77 9.60 -12.01
C THR A 226 -5.45 10.04 -11.36
N ALA A 227 -5.41 10.16 -10.02
CA ALA A 227 -4.22 10.60 -9.29
C ALA A 227 -3.05 9.60 -9.31
N LYS A 228 -3.33 8.30 -9.50
CA LYS A 228 -2.29 7.28 -9.66
C LYS A 228 -1.85 7.17 -11.11
N HIS A 229 -2.78 7.29 -12.05
CA HIS A 229 -2.51 7.08 -13.46
C HIS A 229 -1.85 8.27 -14.14
N ILE A 230 -2.01 9.50 -13.63
CA ILE A 230 -1.24 10.65 -14.14
C ILE A 230 0.27 10.38 -14.12
N LYS A 231 0.76 9.65 -13.11
CA LYS A 231 2.17 9.26 -12.98
C LYS A 231 2.68 8.44 -14.16
N PHE A 232 1.83 7.66 -14.82
CA PHE A 232 2.23 6.94 -16.04
C PHE A 232 2.63 7.94 -17.13
N PHE A 233 1.82 8.98 -17.33
CA PHE A 233 2.05 10.02 -18.33
C PHE A 233 3.23 10.92 -17.94
N GLU A 234 3.43 11.21 -16.65
CA GLU A 234 4.60 11.93 -16.15
C GLU A 234 5.90 11.12 -16.34
N GLU A 235 5.92 9.83 -15.98
CA GLU A 235 7.11 8.95 -16.11
C GLU A 235 7.51 8.67 -17.57
N THR A 236 6.60 8.93 -18.52
CA THR A 236 6.80 8.67 -19.95
C THR A 236 6.68 9.92 -20.81
N GLU A 237 6.64 11.12 -20.22
CA GLU A 237 6.30 12.40 -20.88
C GLU A 237 7.08 12.64 -22.19
N ASP A 238 8.38 12.38 -22.18
CA ASP A 238 9.30 12.54 -23.31
C ASP A 238 9.05 11.56 -24.47
N LEU A 239 8.31 10.47 -24.25
CA LEU A 239 7.95 9.51 -25.29
C LEU A 239 6.71 9.94 -26.09
N TRP A 240 5.92 10.90 -25.58
CA TRP A 240 4.66 11.32 -26.21
C TRP A 240 4.88 12.53 -27.10
N ILE A 241 5.29 12.27 -28.34
CA ILE A 241 5.41 13.29 -29.39
C ILE A 241 4.04 13.41 -30.09
N GLU A 242 3.96 13.17 -31.41
CA GLU A 242 2.69 13.22 -32.15
C GLU A 242 1.88 11.91 -32.06
N GLN A 243 2.56 10.80 -31.81
CA GLN A 243 1.98 9.46 -31.79
C GLN A 243 2.12 8.83 -30.40
N VAL A 244 1.40 7.73 -30.18
CA VAL A 244 1.55 6.95 -28.96
C VAL A 244 2.92 6.26 -28.92
N PRO A 245 3.58 6.17 -27.76
CA PRO A 245 4.87 5.48 -27.64
C PRO A 245 4.80 4.02 -28.08
N ALA A 246 5.90 3.53 -28.69
CA ALA A 246 6.03 2.12 -29.01
C ALA A 246 6.14 1.27 -27.74
N TYR A 247 5.76 0.00 -27.84
CA TYR A 247 5.77 -0.91 -26.70
C TYR A 247 7.19 -1.08 -26.11
N THR A 248 8.20 -1.14 -26.96
CA THR A 248 9.60 -1.29 -26.60
C THR A 248 10.12 -0.09 -25.81
N GLU A 249 9.70 1.13 -26.16
CA GLU A 249 10.06 2.37 -25.45
C GLU A 249 9.43 2.39 -24.05
N LEU A 250 8.14 2.06 -23.97
CA LEU A 250 7.43 1.94 -22.68
C LEU A 250 8.06 0.85 -21.80
N LEU A 251 8.40 -0.29 -22.37
CA LEU A 251 9.07 -1.38 -21.67
C LEU A 251 10.48 -0.97 -21.20
N GLY A 252 11.23 -0.26 -22.03
CA GLY A 252 12.55 0.25 -21.68
C GLY A 252 12.49 1.21 -20.48
N ARG A 253 11.52 2.13 -20.47
CA ARG A 253 11.33 3.13 -19.42
C ARG A 253 10.75 2.56 -18.13
N LEU A 254 9.62 1.86 -18.24
CA LEU A 254 8.83 1.43 -17.08
C LEU A 254 9.23 0.05 -16.56
N ARG A 255 9.93 -0.74 -17.38
CA ARG A 255 10.23 -2.16 -17.14
C ARG A 255 8.96 -2.97 -16.91
N THR A 256 9.11 -4.27 -16.69
CA THR A 256 7.95 -5.16 -16.47
C THR A 256 7.15 -4.87 -15.19
N SER A 257 7.79 -4.27 -14.18
CA SER A 257 7.15 -3.85 -12.93
C SER A 257 6.24 -2.64 -13.13
N GLY A 258 6.71 -1.61 -13.84
CA GLY A 258 5.93 -0.41 -14.13
C GLY A 258 4.73 -0.71 -15.01
N LEU A 259 4.90 -1.54 -16.06
CA LEU A 259 3.78 -1.96 -16.91
C LEU A 259 2.68 -2.71 -16.12
N ARG A 260 3.07 -3.52 -15.12
CA ARG A 260 2.12 -4.18 -14.19
C ARG A 260 1.44 -3.22 -13.23
N LYS A 261 2.08 -2.13 -12.83
CA LYS A 261 1.48 -1.07 -12.00
C LYS A 261 0.43 -0.29 -12.80
N PHE A 262 0.65 -0.12 -14.11
CA PHE A 262 -0.18 0.68 -15.00
C PHE A 262 -0.99 -0.16 -16.01
N VAL A 263 -1.68 -1.20 -15.51
CA VAL A 263 -2.47 -2.11 -16.37
C VAL A 263 -3.56 -1.39 -17.16
N LEU A 264 -4.30 -0.45 -16.55
CA LEU A 264 -5.40 0.24 -17.21
C LEU A 264 -4.91 1.20 -18.33
N PRO A 265 -3.85 2.01 -18.12
CA PRO A 265 -3.20 2.72 -19.22
C PRO A 265 -2.72 1.79 -20.35
N MET A 266 -2.09 0.65 -20.02
CA MET A 266 -1.65 -0.31 -21.04
C MET A 266 -2.82 -0.95 -21.80
N GLN A 267 -3.90 -1.29 -21.12
CA GLN A 267 -5.12 -1.79 -21.77
C GLN A 267 -5.72 -0.76 -22.72
N TRP A 268 -5.72 0.51 -22.35
CA TRP A 268 -6.16 1.58 -23.23
C TRP A 268 -5.30 1.67 -24.50
N LEU A 269 -3.98 1.63 -24.37
CA LEU A 269 -3.07 1.64 -25.51
C LEU A 269 -3.27 0.44 -26.43
N THR A 270 -3.43 -0.76 -25.87
CA THR A 270 -3.67 -1.96 -26.68
C THR A 270 -5.06 -1.97 -27.34
N GLN A 271 -6.10 -1.49 -26.67
CA GLN A 271 -7.48 -1.56 -27.18
C GLN A 271 -7.85 -0.41 -28.11
N VAL A 272 -7.40 0.81 -27.82
CA VAL A 272 -7.78 2.02 -28.57
C VAL A 272 -6.72 2.40 -29.60
N HIS A 273 -5.45 2.15 -29.30
CA HIS A 273 -4.33 2.50 -30.18
C HIS A 273 -3.65 1.28 -30.81
N HIS A 274 -4.24 0.09 -30.66
CA HIS A 274 -3.75 -1.16 -31.24
C HIS A 274 -2.27 -1.45 -30.95
N LEU A 275 -1.77 -0.99 -29.79
CA LEU A 275 -0.39 -1.22 -29.38
C LEU A 275 -0.10 -2.73 -29.27
N GLN A 276 0.78 -3.23 -30.13
CA GLN A 276 1.22 -4.62 -30.13
C GLN A 276 2.19 -4.88 -28.96
N VAL A 277 1.88 -5.88 -28.15
CA VAL A 277 2.70 -6.27 -27.01
C VAL A 277 3.73 -7.30 -27.48
N ASP A 278 5.00 -6.94 -27.39
CA ASP A 278 6.10 -7.87 -27.63
C ASP A 278 6.30 -8.76 -26.39
N ILE A 279 5.80 -9.99 -26.47
CA ILE A 279 5.90 -10.98 -25.38
C ILE A 279 7.35 -11.38 -25.14
N GLN A 280 8.16 -11.53 -26.19
CA GLN A 280 9.55 -11.97 -26.08
C GLN A 280 10.41 -10.90 -25.41
N ALA A 281 10.28 -9.64 -25.83
CA ALA A 281 10.98 -8.53 -25.20
C ALA A 281 10.56 -8.37 -23.72
N LYS A 282 9.28 -8.55 -23.42
CA LYS A 282 8.76 -8.51 -22.04
C LYS A 282 9.35 -9.61 -21.17
N GLU A 283 9.40 -10.84 -21.67
CA GLU A 283 10.00 -11.97 -20.95
C GLU A 283 11.49 -11.75 -20.73
N PHE A 284 12.22 -11.33 -21.76
CA PHE A 284 13.63 -10.98 -21.66
C PHE A 284 13.87 -9.91 -20.60
N CYS A 285 13.09 -8.81 -20.62
CA CYS A 285 13.18 -7.74 -19.63
C CYS A 285 12.92 -8.25 -18.20
N SER A 286 11.94 -9.13 -18.01
CA SER A 286 11.63 -9.75 -16.70
C SER A 286 12.79 -10.61 -16.20
N GLU A 287 13.36 -11.46 -17.05
CA GLU A 287 14.49 -12.31 -16.69
C GLU A 287 15.72 -11.46 -16.36
N LEU A 288 16.01 -10.42 -17.15
CA LEU A 288 17.10 -9.47 -16.91
C LEU A 288 16.92 -8.70 -15.60
N ASP A 289 15.70 -8.26 -15.27
CA ASP A 289 15.40 -7.59 -13.99
C ASP A 289 15.70 -8.53 -12.81
N GLN A 290 15.31 -9.80 -12.90
CA GLN A 290 15.59 -10.79 -11.86
C GLN A 290 17.08 -11.07 -11.73
N LEU A 291 17.79 -11.18 -12.86
CA LEU A 291 19.22 -11.42 -12.89
C LEU A 291 20.00 -10.25 -12.25
N ASN A 292 19.62 -9.01 -12.55
CA ASN A 292 20.17 -7.82 -11.89
C ASN A 292 19.92 -7.79 -10.38
N ARG A 293 18.74 -8.23 -9.92
CA ARG A 293 18.48 -8.35 -8.46
C ARG A 293 19.38 -9.38 -7.80
N LEU A 294 19.62 -10.51 -8.46
CA LEU A 294 20.52 -11.56 -7.96
C LEU A 294 21.96 -11.06 -7.87
N LYS A 295 22.42 -10.30 -8.87
CA LYS A 295 23.72 -9.63 -8.86
C LYS A 295 23.87 -8.69 -7.65
N ASN A 296 22.84 -7.88 -7.39
CA ASN A 296 22.86 -6.85 -6.35
C ASN A 296 22.42 -7.35 -4.96
N ILE A 297 22.47 -8.66 -4.71
CA ILE A 297 22.00 -9.24 -3.43
C ILE A 297 22.92 -8.89 -2.25
N CYS A 298 24.22 -8.69 -2.53
CA CYS A 298 25.19 -8.24 -1.54
C CYS A 298 25.15 -6.70 -1.52
N LEU A 299 24.79 -6.13 -0.37
CA LEU A 299 24.82 -4.69 -0.15
C LEU A 299 26.28 -4.24 0.06
N GLU A 300 26.63 -3.04 -0.43
CA GLU A 300 28.00 -2.47 -0.44
C GLU A 300 28.99 -3.13 -1.43
N PRO A 301 30.02 -2.40 -1.93
CA PRO A 301 31.03 -2.90 -2.86
C PRO A 301 32.03 -3.85 -2.17
N THR A 302 31.51 -4.92 -1.59
CA THR A 302 32.27 -6.00 -0.97
C THR A 302 32.90 -6.89 -2.03
N PHE A 303 33.96 -7.61 -1.67
CA PHE A 303 34.62 -8.55 -2.58
C PHE A 303 33.66 -9.61 -3.16
N PRO A 304 32.74 -10.20 -2.35
CA PRO A 304 31.63 -11.01 -2.87
C PRO A 304 30.77 -10.35 -3.96
N ALA A 305 30.44 -9.06 -3.79
CA ALA A 305 29.66 -8.31 -4.79
C ALA A 305 30.43 -8.14 -6.11
N GLN A 306 31.75 -7.90 -6.04
CA GLN A 306 32.62 -7.81 -7.23
C GLN A 306 32.72 -9.15 -7.98
N ILE A 307 32.78 -10.27 -7.25
CA ILE A 307 32.76 -11.61 -7.86
C ILE A 307 31.44 -11.85 -8.60
N LEU A 308 30.30 -11.50 -7.98
CA LEU A 308 28.99 -11.62 -8.61
C LEU A 308 28.86 -10.73 -9.85
N GLN A 309 29.41 -9.52 -9.82
CA GLN A 309 29.49 -8.65 -11.00
C GLN A 309 30.26 -9.33 -12.15
N LYS A 310 31.48 -9.83 -11.90
CA LYS A 310 32.26 -10.49 -12.96
C LYS A 310 31.59 -11.76 -13.50
N TYR A 311 30.91 -12.53 -12.64
CA TYR A 311 30.16 -13.69 -13.08
C TYR A 311 28.93 -13.30 -13.91
N PHE A 312 28.21 -12.25 -13.50
CA PHE A 312 27.13 -11.65 -14.29
C PHE A 312 27.61 -11.27 -15.69
N ASP A 313 28.74 -10.56 -15.80
CA ASP A 313 29.29 -10.13 -17.10
C ASP A 313 29.64 -11.34 -17.98
N THR A 314 30.23 -12.38 -17.37
CA THR A 314 30.53 -13.65 -18.07
C THR A 314 29.26 -14.32 -18.61
N LEU A 315 28.18 -14.34 -17.83
CA LEU A 315 26.90 -14.91 -18.26
C LEU A 315 26.24 -14.06 -19.34
N MET A 316 26.30 -12.73 -19.24
CA MET A 316 25.73 -11.82 -20.23
C MET A 316 26.47 -11.88 -21.58
N ASN A 317 27.79 -12.06 -21.57
CA ASN A 317 28.56 -12.30 -22.80
C ASN A 317 28.07 -13.59 -23.50
N ARG A 318 27.91 -14.68 -22.75
CA ARG A 318 27.36 -15.94 -23.29
C ARG A 318 25.95 -15.80 -23.87
N VAL A 319 25.11 -14.95 -23.26
CA VAL A 319 23.77 -14.64 -23.79
C VAL A 319 23.87 -13.84 -25.08
N SER A 320 24.78 -12.87 -25.14
CA SER A 320 25.00 -12.03 -26.33
C SER A 320 25.57 -12.84 -27.50
N ASP A 321 26.45 -13.80 -27.20
CA ASP A 321 27.03 -14.74 -28.17
C ASP A 321 26.05 -15.86 -28.59
N GLY A 322 24.84 -15.90 -28.04
CA GLY A 322 23.83 -16.92 -28.34
C GLY A 322 24.11 -18.32 -27.76
N THR A 323 25.22 -18.50 -27.01
CA THR A 323 25.59 -19.79 -26.41
C THR A 323 24.68 -20.22 -25.25
N THR A 324 23.94 -19.28 -24.65
CA THR A 324 22.96 -19.58 -23.60
C THR A 324 21.78 -18.62 -23.62
N THR A 325 20.65 -19.02 -23.03
CA THR A 325 19.48 -18.15 -22.91
C THR A 325 19.56 -17.28 -21.65
N ILE A 326 18.88 -16.13 -21.64
CA ILE A 326 18.78 -15.27 -20.45
C ILE A 326 18.20 -16.03 -19.24
N ARG A 327 17.28 -16.96 -19.48
CA ARG A 327 16.68 -17.82 -18.45
C ARG A 327 17.71 -18.75 -17.84
N SER A 328 18.54 -19.39 -18.66
CA SER A 328 19.63 -20.25 -18.20
C SER A 328 20.67 -19.45 -17.41
N ALA A 329 21.02 -18.25 -17.87
CA ALA A 329 21.90 -17.33 -17.15
C ALA A 329 21.32 -16.99 -15.76
N ARG A 330 20.03 -16.65 -15.66
CA ARG A 330 19.36 -16.39 -14.38
C ARG A 330 19.39 -17.62 -13.46
N LEU A 331 19.14 -18.82 -14.00
CA LEU A 331 19.19 -20.07 -13.22
C LEU A 331 20.58 -20.35 -12.68
N ALA A 332 21.64 -20.09 -13.46
CA ALA A 332 23.02 -20.21 -13.02
C ALA A 332 23.42 -19.14 -11.99
N MET A 333 22.88 -17.93 -12.11
CA MET A 333 23.16 -16.83 -11.19
C MET A 333 22.53 -17.06 -9.80
N LYS A 334 21.37 -17.73 -9.74
CA LYS A 334 20.62 -17.95 -8.48
C LYS A 334 21.45 -18.65 -7.38
N PRO A 335 22.08 -19.81 -7.61
CA PRO A 335 22.92 -20.44 -6.60
C PRO A 335 24.21 -19.68 -6.33
N ALA A 336 24.78 -19.01 -7.34
CA ALA A 336 25.97 -18.17 -7.17
C ALA A 336 25.70 -17.01 -6.20
N SER A 337 24.63 -16.26 -6.42
CA SER A 337 24.20 -15.15 -5.57
C SER A 337 23.91 -15.60 -4.13
N ALA A 338 23.19 -16.71 -3.95
CA ALA A 338 22.90 -17.23 -2.62
C ALA A 338 24.16 -17.69 -1.88
N LEU A 339 25.10 -18.35 -2.57
CA LEU A 339 26.38 -18.76 -1.99
C LEU A 339 27.22 -17.53 -1.60
N MET A 340 27.34 -16.54 -2.48
CA MET A 340 28.12 -15.34 -2.19
C MET A 340 27.49 -14.48 -1.09
N PHE A 341 26.16 -14.48 -0.97
CA PHE A 341 25.47 -13.86 0.16
C PHE A 341 25.76 -14.57 1.50
N LEU A 342 25.91 -15.90 1.50
CA LEU A 342 26.37 -16.62 2.69
C LEU A 342 27.82 -16.24 3.03
N VAL A 343 28.68 -16.09 2.02
CA VAL A 343 30.08 -15.68 2.17
C VAL A 343 30.18 -14.25 2.70
N SER A 344 29.37 -13.31 2.18
CA SER A 344 29.38 -11.91 2.62
C SER A 344 28.97 -11.73 4.08
N ASN A 345 28.16 -12.65 4.62
CA ASN A 345 27.78 -12.68 6.03
C ASN A 345 28.76 -13.49 6.89
N SER A 346 29.89 -13.91 6.32
CA SER A 346 30.96 -14.62 7.01
C SER A 346 32.22 -13.76 7.09
N ARG A 347 33.22 -14.23 7.83
CA ARG A 347 34.55 -13.59 7.89
C ARG A 347 35.42 -13.82 6.63
N PHE A 348 34.89 -14.48 5.60
CA PHE A 348 35.64 -14.87 4.41
C PHE A 348 35.22 -14.04 3.19
N ASN A 349 36.19 -13.71 2.35
CA ASN A 349 35.95 -13.04 1.06
C ASN A 349 35.63 -14.02 -0.07
N LEU A 350 36.08 -15.28 0.06
CA LEU A 350 35.88 -16.35 -0.92
C LEU A 350 35.14 -17.54 -0.28
N PRO A 351 34.29 -18.24 -1.05
CA PRO A 351 33.66 -19.45 -0.58
C PRO A 351 34.69 -20.54 -0.27
N ARG A 352 34.33 -21.39 0.68
CA ARG A 352 35.07 -22.59 1.09
C ARG A 352 34.17 -23.80 0.89
N ILE A 353 34.75 -24.99 0.88
CA ILE A 353 33.99 -26.24 0.69
C ILE A 353 32.81 -26.38 1.65
N TRP A 354 32.95 -25.92 2.89
CA TRP A 354 31.87 -25.97 3.88
C TRP A 354 30.70 -25.06 3.51
N HIS A 355 30.95 -23.87 2.95
CA HIS A 355 29.90 -22.97 2.47
C HIS A 355 29.08 -23.64 1.37
N VAL A 356 29.76 -24.31 0.42
CA VAL A 356 29.13 -25.06 -0.67
C VAL A 356 28.29 -26.21 -0.12
N LYS A 357 28.83 -27.02 0.79
CA LYS A 357 28.11 -28.13 1.43
C LYS A 357 26.90 -27.64 2.23
N HIS A 358 27.05 -26.54 2.98
CA HIS A 358 25.97 -25.93 3.75
C HIS A 358 24.87 -25.38 2.84
N TYR A 359 25.22 -24.73 1.74
CA TYR A 359 24.25 -24.27 0.76
C TYR A 359 23.48 -25.45 0.14
N LEU A 360 24.18 -26.50 -0.29
CA LEU A 360 23.57 -27.67 -0.93
C LEU A 360 22.74 -28.53 0.04
N SER A 361 23.04 -28.50 1.35
CA SER A 361 22.15 -29.14 2.34
C SER A 361 20.77 -28.51 2.34
N HIS A 362 20.67 -27.19 2.10
CA HIS A 362 19.43 -26.45 2.02
C HIS A 362 18.82 -26.43 0.61
N HIS A 363 19.63 -26.45 -0.44
CA HIS A 363 19.19 -26.35 -1.84
C HIS A 363 19.79 -27.44 -2.75
N PRO A 364 19.52 -28.74 -2.49
CA PRO A 364 20.15 -29.84 -3.23
C PRO A 364 19.79 -29.86 -4.72
N GLY A 365 18.65 -29.29 -5.11
CA GLY A 365 18.20 -29.24 -6.50
C GLY A 365 18.95 -28.23 -7.38
N GLN A 366 19.81 -27.38 -6.81
CA GLN A 366 20.60 -26.38 -7.56
C GLN A 366 22.06 -26.81 -7.76
N ALA A 367 22.34 -28.09 -7.54
CA ALA A 367 23.69 -28.62 -7.53
C ALA A 367 24.36 -28.55 -8.90
N ALA A 368 23.62 -28.84 -9.98
CA ALA A 368 24.14 -28.80 -11.34
C ALA A 368 24.49 -27.36 -11.77
N GLU A 369 23.60 -26.40 -11.48
CA GLU A 369 23.78 -24.99 -11.81
C GLU A 369 24.95 -24.36 -11.02
N LEU A 370 25.20 -24.83 -9.80
CA LEU A 370 26.30 -24.33 -8.97
C LEU A 370 27.68 -24.75 -9.49
N ILE A 371 27.80 -25.90 -10.18
CA ILE A 371 29.09 -26.39 -10.71
C ILE A 371 29.71 -25.35 -11.65
N GLY A 372 28.91 -24.71 -12.50
CA GLY A 372 29.39 -23.67 -13.42
C GLY A 372 30.05 -22.50 -12.68
N PHE A 373 29.48 -22.10 -11.55
CA PHE A 373 30.04 -21.05 -10.71
C PHE A 373 31.29 -21.50 -9.95
N ILE A 374 31.35 -22.74 -9.46
CA ILE A 374 32.55 -23.29 -8.83
C ILE A 374 33.73 -23.33 -9.82
N ILE A 375 33.47 -23.75 -11.07
CA ILE A 375 34.48 -23.74 -12.14
C ILE A 375 34.95 -22.31 -12.40
N PHE A 376 34.04 -21.34 -12.47
CA PHE A 376 34.38 -19.93 -12.61
C PHE A 376 35.27 -19.43 -11.47
N LEU A 377 34.95 -19.77 -10.21
CA LEU A 377 35.74 -19.38 -9.04
C LEU A 377 37.15 -19.98 -9.08
N ASN A 378 37.26 -21.28 -9.35
CA ASN A 378 38.56 -21.96 -9.42
C ASN A 378 39.46 -21.36 -10.51
N ARG A 379 38.89 -20.98 -11.66
CA ARG A 379 39.64 -20.39 -12.78
C ARG A 379 40.10 -18.96 -12.52
N ASN A 380 39.31 -18.15 -11.81
CA ASN A 380 39.56 -16.70 -11.68
C ASN A 380 40.12 -16.29 -10.32
N TYR A 381 40.01 -17.14 -9.30
CA TYR A 381 40.32 -16.80 -7.90
C TYR A 381 41.05 -17.93 -7.15
N ASP A 382 41.50 -18.98 -7.84
CA ASP A 382 42.29 -20.09 -7.29
C ASP A 382 41.70 -20.73 -6.00
N THR A 383 40.37 -20.85 -5.95
CA THR A 383 39.67 -21.32 -4.74
C THR A 383 39.85 -22.81 -4.45
N ASN A 384 40.37 -23.59 -5.40
CA ASN A 384 40.57 -25.04 -5.31
C ASN A 384 39.38 -25.82 -4.70
N LEU A 385 38.16 -25.37 -4.99
CA LEU A 385 36.93 -25.97 -4.50
C LEU A 385 36.69 -27.29 -5.23
N ASN A 386 36.84 -28.40 -4.50
CA ASN A 386 36.51 -29.72 -5.00
C ASN A 386 34.99 -29.88 -5.08
N PHE A 387 34.45 -30.26 -6.25
CA PHE A 387 33.03 -30.52 -6.49
C PHE A 387 32.73 -31.98 -6.91
N SER A 388 33.69 -32.91 -6.76
CA SER A 388 33.50 -34.33 -7.08
C SER A 388 32.38 -34.97 -6.27
N PHE A 389 32.18 -34.52 -5.03
CA PHE A 389 31.10 -34.98 -4.15
C PHE A 389 29.71 -34.66 -4.70
N ILE A 390 29.58 -33.65 -5.59
CA ILE A 390 28.34 -33.33 -6.29
C ILE A 390 28.11 -34.34 -7.42
N LYS A 391 29.16 -34.67 -8.19
CA LYS A 391 29.10 -35.63 -9.31
C LYS A 391 28.72 -37.04 -8.85
N ASN A 392 29.26 -37.48 -7.72
CA ASN A 392 29.07 -38.86 -7.24
C ASN A 392 27.67 -39.12 -6.64
N SER A 393 26.77 -38.12 -6.59
CA SER A 393 25.38 -38.16 -6.11
C SER A 393 25.16 -38.58 -4.64
N ASN A 394 26.07 -39.31 -4.01
CA ASN A 394 25.93 -39.89 -2.67
C ASN A 394 25.69 -38.82 -1.60
N PHE A 395 26.40 -37.69 -1.66
CA PHE A 395 26.20 -36.57 -0.75
C PHE A 395 24.79 -35.96 -0.87
N ILE A 396 24.32 -35.75 -2.11
CA ILE A 396 22.99 -35.18 -2.37
C ILE A 396 21.88 -36.15 -1.96
N LYS A 397 22.07 -37.45 -2.20
CA LYS A 397 21.15 -38.52 -1.73
C LYS A 397 21.07 -38.54 -0.21
N ALA A 398 22.21 -38.48 0.49
CA ALA A 398 22.27 -38.43 1.95
C ALA A 398 21.53 -37.22 2.52
N ILE A 399 21.75 -36.02 1.96
CA ILE A 399 21.03 -34.79 2.37
C ILE A 399 19.53 -34.91 2.15
N LYS A 400 19.11 -35.42 0.98
CA LYS A 400 17.68 -35.60 0.67
C LYS A 400 17.03 -36.54 1.69
N ASN A 401 17.68 -37.66 2.00
CA ASN A 401 17.20 -38.59 3.03
C ASN A 401 17.14 -37.91 4.41
N GLN A 402 18.17 -37.17 4.82
CA GLN A 402 18.18 -36.46 6.10
C GLN A 402 17.08 -35.39 6.22
N LYS A 403 16.71 -34.75 5.11
CA LYS A 403 15.57 -33.82 5.07
C LYS A 403 14.24 -34.53 5.22
N LEU A 404 14.05 -35.64 4.52
CA LEU A 404 12.85 -36.47 4.66
C LEU A 404 12.70 -36.96 6.10
N GLU A 405 13.79 -37.46 6.69
CA GLU A 405 13.85 -37.89 8.08
C GLU A 405 13.43 -36.77 9.05
N LYS A 406 13.97 -35.55 8.90
CA LYS A 406 13.60 -34.40 9.73
C LYS A 406 12.12 -34.02 9.63
N GLU A 407 11.54 -34.06 8.42
CA GLU A 407 10.11 -33.77 8.23
C GLU A 407 9.24 -34.89 8.83
N ILE A 408 9.63 -36.16 8.69
CA ILE A 408 8.95 -37.30 9.35
C ILE A 408 8.98 -37.12 10.88
N ILE A 409 10.16 -36.86 11.47
CA ILE A 409 10.29 -36.62 12.93
C ILE A 409 9.47 -35.39 13.38
N LYS A 410 9.35 -34.37 12.54
CA LYS A 410 8.55 -33.19 12.86
C LYS A 410 7.06 -33.51 12.86
N LEU A 411 6.57 -34.26 11.87
CA LEU A 411 5.18 -34.71 11.80
C LEU A 411 4.83 -35.66 12.95
N SER A 412 5.76 -36.53 13.36
CA SER A 412 5.52 -37.46 14.47
C SER A 412 5.33 -36.76 15.83
N LYS A 413 5.76 -35.50 15.95
CA LYS A 413 5.65 -34.67 17.17
C LYS A 413 4.43 -33.75 17.19
N LEU A 414 3.59 -33.73 16.15
CA LEU A 414 2.40 -32.85 16.12
C LEU A 414 1.30 -33.33 17.08
N THR A 415 0.21 -32.58 17.22
CA THR A 415 -0.99 -33.06 17.94
C THR A 415 -2.01 -33.63 16.95
N LYS A 416 -2.95 -34.46 17.42
CA LYS A 416 -3.90 -35.20 16.55
C LYS A 416 -4.68 -34.28 15.59
N ASN A 417 -5.06 -33.08 16.06
CA ASN A 417 -5.77 -32.07 15.26
C ASN A 417 -4.92 -31.40 14.15
N ARG A 418 -3.60 -31.62 14.13
CA ARG A 418 -2.67 -31.03 13.15
C ARG A 418 -1.93 -32.10 12.33
N PHE A 419 -2.21 -33.37 12.57
CA PHE A 419 -1.54 -34.47 11.89
C PHE A 419 -2.16 -34.70 10.50
N GLU A 420 -1.32 -34.69 9.46
CA GLU A 420 -1.74 -34.92 8.08
C GLU A 420 -1.31 -36.33 7.63
N LEU A 421 -2.24 -37.30 7.71
CA LEU A 421 -1.99 -38.71 7.37
C LEU A 421 -1.44 -38.89 5.95
N LEU A 422 -2.03 -38.22 4.96
CA LEU A 422 -1.58 -38.37 3.57
C LEU A 422 -0.16 -37.82 3.37
N LEU A 423 0.20 -36.74 4.06
CA LEU A 423 1.56 -36.20 4.03
C LEU A 423 2.56 -37.14 4.71
N TRP A 424 2.18 -37.71 5.87
CA TRP A 424 2.96 -38.73 6.57
C TRP A 424 3.26 -39.92 5.66
N VAL A 425 2.23 -40.52 5.05
CA VAL A 425 2.37 -41.68 4.16
C VAL A 425 3.30 -41.37 3.00
N ARG A 426 3.10 -40.24 2.32
CA ARG A 426 3.93 -39.83 1.18
C ARG A 426 5.39 -39.67 1.56
N LEU A 427 5.69 -39.07 2.71
CA LEU A 427 7.06 -38.89 3.18
C LEU A 427 7.70 -40.22 3.59
N CYS A 428 6.96 -41.09 4.30
CA CYS A 428 7.43 -42.41 4.69
C CYS A 428 7.72 -43.31 3.49
N LEU A 429 6.86 -43.33 2.47
CA LEU A 429 7.11 -44.06 1.22
C LEU A 429 8.37 -43.55 0.52
N MET A 430 8.58 -42.23 0.48
CA MET A 430 9.80 -41.67 -0.10
C MET A 430 11.06 -42.02 0.70
N TYR A 431 10.95 -42.11 2.03
CA TYR A 431 12.08 -42.37 2.92
C TYR A 431 12.45 -43.85 3.00
N PHE A 432 11.49 -44.71 3.34
CA PHE A 432 11.69 -46.15 3.56
C PHE A 432 11.75 -46.93 2.25
N HIS A 433 10.87 -46.62 1.30
CA HIS A 433 10.71 -47.39 0.04
C HIS A 433 11.32 -46.70 -1.19
N LYS A 434 12.02 -45.58 -0.99
CA LYS A 434 12.69 -44.81 -2.06
C LYS A 434 11.76 -44.39 -3.22
N PHE A 435 10.48 -44.17 -2.91
CA PHE A 435 9.52 -43.66 -3.89
C PHE A 435 9.98 -42.34 -4.52
N GLU A 436 9.79 -42.22 -5.83
CA GLU A 436 9.90 -40.93 -6.51
C GLU A 436 8.76 -40.00 -6.08
N ILE A 437 9.03 -38.69 -6.11
CA ILE A 437 8.03 -37.65 -5.76
C ILE A 437 6.78 -37.73 -6.64
N THR A 438 6.95 -38.14 -7.89
CA THR A 438 5.86 -38.32 -8.87
C THR A 438 4.92 -39.45 -8.44
N HIS A 439 5.48 -40.59 -8.04
CA HIS A 439 4.73 -41.74 -7.55
C HIS A 439 4.08 -41.47 -6.19
N SER A 440 4.79 -40.83 -5.25
CA SER A 440 4.21 -40.52 -3.93
C SER A 440 3.01 -39.57 -4.03
N LYS A 441 3.00 -38.63 -4.98
CA LYS A 441 1.86 -37.74 -5.22
C LYS A 441 0.60 -38.45 -5.75
N GLN A 442 0.74 -39.63 -6.35
CA GLN A 442 -0.40 -40.43 -6.86
C GLN A 442 -1.10 -41.21 -5.75
N ILE A 443 -0.52 -41.26 -4.54
CA ILE A 443 -1.13 -41.94 -3.39
C ILE A 443 -2.34 -41.15 -2.91
N GLU A 444 -3.45 -41.86 -2.73
CA GLU A 444 -4.74 -41.36 -2.26
C GLU A 444 -5.14 -42.06 -0.94
N LEU A 445 -6.11 -41.50 -0.21
CA LEU A 445 -6.52 -42.03 1.11
C LEU A 445 -7.14 -43.43 1.02
N ASN A 446 -7.86 -43.74 -0.07
CA ASN A 446 -8.44 -45.06 -0.33
C ASN A 446 -7.41 -46.17 -0.58
N MET A 447 -6.14 -45.81 -0.81
CA MET A 447 -5.04 -46.76 -1.02
C MET A 447 -4.37 -47.16 0.30
N ILE A 448 -4.77 -46.57 1.43
CA ILE A 448 -4.15 -46.75 2.74
C ILE A 448 -5.06 -47.59 3.62
N ASN A 449 -4.57 -48.75 4.03
CA ASN A 449 -5.22 -49.64 4.97
C ASN A 449 -4.46 -49.62 6.30
N GLU A 450 -5.20 -49.53 7.39
CA GLU A 450 -4.65 -49.58 8.74
C GLU A 450 -4.59 -51.02 9.23
N ILE A 451 -3.41 -51.47 9.68
CA ILE A 451 -3.18 -52.79 10.25
C ILE A 451 -2.62 -52.65 11.68
N GLU A 452 -2.49 -53.77 12.38
CA GLU A 452 -2.16 -53.80 13.82
C GLU A 452 -0.81 -53.13 14.13
N ASP A 453 0.20 -53.33 13.30
CA ASP A 453 1.57 -52.82 13.50
C ASP A 453 1.94 -51.62 12.61
N GLY A 454 1.03 -51.16 11.74
CA GLY A 454 1.42 -50.27 10.64
C GLY A 454 0.28 -49.77 9.75
N LEU A 455 0.68 -49.20 8.62
CA LEU A 455 -0.18 -48.87 7.50
C LEU A 455 0.31 -49.62 6.27
N GLU A 456 -0.61 -50.29 5.57
CA GLU A 456 -0.38 -50.88 4.26
C GLU A 456 -0.88 -49.95 3.17
N ILE A 457 -0.06 -49.78 2.12
CA ILE A 457 -0.39 -48.93 0.98
C ILE A 457 -0.36 -49.78 -0.28
N SER A 458 -1.52 -49.90 -0.93
CA SER A 458 -1.68 -50.64 -2.19
C SER A 458 -1.47 -49.69 -3.37
N PHE A 459 -0.37 -49.85 -4.09
CA PHE A 459 -0.04 -49.01 -5.25
C PHE A 459 0.53 -49.85 -6.40
N ARG A 460 -0.11 -49.79 -7.58
CA ARG A 460 0.30 -50.51 -8.81
C ARG A 460 0.53 -52.03 -8.60
N ASN A 461 -0.40 -52.67 -7.91
CA ASN A 461 -0.36 -54.10 -7.57
C ASN A 461 0.79 -54.52 -6.63
N GLU A 462 1.46 -53.56 -5.99
CA GLU A 462 2.42 -53.79 -4.92
C GLU A 462 1.87 -53.24 -3.60
N ILE A 463 2.22 -53.89 -2.49
CA ILE A 463 1.83 -53.50 -1.13
C ILE A 463 3.07 -52.99 -0.42
N PHE A 464 2.98 -51.77 0.13
CA PHE A 464 4.06 -51.14 0.89
C PHE A 464 3.65 -50.95 2.33
N TRP A 465 4.50 -51.38 3.25
CA TRP A 465 4.26 -51.22 4.69
C TRP A 465 5.01 -50.01 5.25
N ILE A 466 4.35 -49.20 6.08
CA ILE A 466 5.00 -48.13 6.86
C ILE A 466 4.58 -48.18 8.33
N PRO A 467 5.44 -47.76 9.27
CA PRO A 467 5.12 -47.80 10.68
C PRO A 467 4.02 -46.79 11.06
N LYS A 468 3.18 -47.22 12.00
CA LYS A 468 2.15 -46.38 12.63
C LYS A 468 2.78 -45.48 13.69
N ILE A 469 2.16 -44.32 13.97
CA ILE A 469 2.53 -43.50 15.13
C ILE A 469 1.52 -43.78 16.25
N ASN A 470 1.98 -44.39 17.34
CA ASN A 470 1.15 -44.80 18.48
C ASN A 470 0.30 -43.66 19.08
N ASN A 471 0.75 -42.39 19.00
CA ASN A 471 0.04 -41.26 19.60
C ASN A 471 -1.21 -40.76 18.85
N PHE A 472 -1.55 -41.28 17.65
CA PHE A 472 -2.65 -40.71 16.85
C PHE A 472 -3.83 -41.63 16.57
N PHE A 473 -3.64 -42.94 16.65
CA PHE A 473 -4.64 -43.89 16.17
C PHE A 473 -5.33 -44.71 17.27
N ASP A 474 -4.85 -44.65 18.51
CA ASP A 474 -5.52 -45.32 19.63
C ASP A 474 -6.64 -44.44 20.19
N ILE A 475 -7.83 -44.48 19.56
CA ILE A 475 -9.14 -44.48 20.23
C ILE A 475 -10.14 -45.18 19.29
N SER A 476 -10.17 -46.50 19.32
CA SER A 476 -11.30 -47.27 18.75
C SER A 476 -11.60 -48.53 19.56
N GLN A 477 -11.43 -48.48 20.87
CA GLN A 477 -11.93 -49.49 21.81
C GLN A 477 -12.27 -48.81 23.14
N GLU A 478 -13.47 -48.26 23.25
CA GLU A 478 -14.21 -48.09 24.51
C GLU A 478 -15.60 -47.50 24.21
N SER A 479 -16.52 -48.35 23.76
CA SER A 479 -17.97 -48.24 24.02
C SER A 479 -18.70 -49.45 23.41
N THR A 480 -18.77 -50.53 24.19
CA THR A 480 -19.88 -51.49 24.17
C THR A 480 -20.44 -51.58 25.57
#